data_AF-K2AU88-F1
#
_entry.id   AF-K2AU88-F1
#
_cell.length_a   1.000
_cell.length_b   1.000
_cell.length_c   1.000
_cell.angle_alpha   90.00
_cell.angle_beta   90.00
_cell.angle_gamma   90.00
#
_symmetry.space_group_name_H-M   'P 1'
#
loop_
_entity.id
_entity.type
_entity.pdbx_description
1 polymer ?
#
loop_
_entity_poly.entity_id
_entity_poly.type
_entity_poly.pdbx_seq_one_letter_code
_entity_poly.pdbx_strand_id
1 'polypeptide(L)'
;MPGRAFRIGGVGPQPVGEAVFEALTSGSSGAPRRILRSMASWIASFAVNAELFGIGPGRQVAVLGDLVHSLALYGALEALHLGAQLRLLGGLRPGRQAAALDG
;
A
#
# COMPACT_ATOMS: atom_id res chain seq x y z
N MET A 1 -18.61 9.13 3.05
CA MET A 1 -17.69 10.20 3.48
C MET A 1 -16.32 9.87 2.96
N PRO A 2 -15.61 10.82 2.35
CA PRO A 2 -14.22 10.60 1.96
C PRO A 2 -13.33 10.32 3.19
N GLY A 3 -12.25 9.59 2.98
CA GLY A 3 -11.33 9.20 4.06
C GLY A 3 -10.61 10.40 4.66
N ARG A 4 -10.36 10.37 5.97
CA ARG A 4 -9.54 11.37 6.66
C ARG A 4 -8.09 11.30 6.17
N ALA A 5 -7.43 12.46 6.12
CA ALA A 5 -6.02 12.52 5.79
C ALA A 5 -5.13 11.84 6.85
N PHE A 6 -4.07 11.18 6.41
CA PHE A 6 -3.11 10.50 7.27
C PHE A 6 -1.72 10.41 6.65
N ARG A 7 -0.70 10.14 7.47
CA ARG A 7 0.66 9.82 7.04
C ARG A 7 1.01 8.39 7.42
N ILE A 8 1.74 7.71 6.54
CA ILE A 8 2.37 6.43 6.86
C ILE A 8 3.80 6.66 7.36
N GLY A 9 4.04 6.34 8.63
CA GLY A 9 5.33 6.51 9.28
C GLY A 9 5.74 7.97 9.53
N GLY A 10 6.95 8.14 10.05
CA GLY A 10 7.52 9.45 10.39
C GLY A 10 6.86 10.12 11.61
N VAL A 11 7.43 11.26 12.01
CA VAL A 11 6.93 12.08 13.14
C VAL A 11 6.47 13.46 12.68
N GLY A 12 5.67 14.13 13.51
CA GLY A 12 5.17 15.48 13.28
C GLY A 12 3.69 15.54 12.90
N PRO A 13 3.16 16.75 12.61
CA PRO A 13 1.73 16.96 12.36
C PRO A 13 1.25 16.16 11.16
N GLN A 14 0.02 15.64 11.19
CA GLN A 14 -0.60 14.90 10.09
C GLN A 14 -0.93 15.84 8.91
N PRO A 15 -1.00 15.33 7.66
CA PRO A 15 -1.48 16.12 6.54
C PRO A 15 -2.93 16.57 6.76
N VAL A 16 -3.26 17.72 6.20
CA VAL A 16 -4.62 18.27 6.19
C VAL A 16 -5.19 18.12 4.79
N GLY A 17 -6.48 17.81 4.72
CA GLY A 17 -7.20 17.61 3.46
C GLY A 17 -8.15 16.42 3.53
N GLU A 18 -8.76 16.12 2.40
CA GLU A 18 -9.75 15.07 2.26
C GLU A 18 -9.26 14.03 1.25
N ALA A 19 -9.35 12.75 1.60
CA ALA A 19 -8.90 11.63 0.76
C ALA A 19 -7.45 11.78 0.25
N VAL A 20 -6.56 12.29 1.10
CA VAL A 20 -5.12 12.42 0.83
C VAL A 20 -4.31 11.68 1.88
N PHE A 21 -3.09 11.29 1.52
CA PHE A 21 -2.15 10.73 2.47
C PHE A 21 -0.71 11.12 2.12
N GLU A 22 0.18 11.01 3.11
CA GLU A 22 1.60 11.26 2.93
C GLU A 22 2.42 9.98 3.13
N ALA A 23 3.38 9.76 2.23
CA ALA A 23 4.42 8.76 2.37
C ALA A 23 5.80 9.43 2.51
N LEU A 24 6.77 8.72 3.09
CA LEU A 24 8.15 9.19 3.17
C LEU A 24 9.04 8.44 2.18
N THR A 25 10.02 9.15 1.62
CA THR A 25 11.15 8.50 0.92
C THR A 25 12.06 7.78 1.93
N SER A 26 12.94 6.89 1.46
CA SER A 26 13.86 6.14 2.33
C SER A 26 14.91 7.02 3.03
N GLY A 27 15.17 8.24 2.55
CA GLY A 27 16.20 9.10 3.12
C GLY A 27 17.64 8.66 2.84
N SER A 28 17.89 7.83 1.82
CA SER A 28 19.26 7.39 1.48
C SER A 28 20.24 8.54 1.18
N SER A 29 19.73 9.72 0.82
CA SER A 29 20.50 10.94 0.55
C SER A 29 20.28 12.06 1.58
N GLY A 30 19.76 11.74 2.77
CA GLY A 30 19.51 12.71 3.83
C GLY A 30 18.12 12.56 4.46
N ALA A 31 17.54 13.67 4.94
CA ALA A 31 16.22 13.60 5.56
C ALA A 31 15.16 13.04 4.59
N PRO A 32 14.36 12.05 5.01
CA PRO A 32 13.21 11.57 4.24
C PRO A 32 12.28 12.70 3.79
N ARG A 33 12.00 12.74 2.48
CA ARG A 33 11.05 13.71 1.91
C ARG A 33 9.63 13.19 2.10
N ARG A 34 8.70 14.09 2.42
CA ARG A 34 7.26 13.80 2.47
C ARG A 34 6.67 13.96 1.08
N ILE A 35 5.90 12.97 0.65
CA ILE A 35 5.21 12.94 -0.64
C ILE A 35 3.72 12.86 -0.36
N LEU A 36 3.00 13.94 -0.67
CA LEU A 36 1.54 13.98 -0.61
C LEU A 36 0.94 13.32 -1.85
N ARG A 37 -0.08 12.49 -1.65
CA ARG A 37 -0.81 11.76 -2.68
C ARG A 37 -2.31 11.86 -2.41
N SER A 38 -3.11 11.87 -3.47
CA SER A 38 -4.56 11.66 -3.35
C SER A 38 -4.89 10.18 -3.46
N MET A 39 -5.95 9.75 -2.78
CA MET A 39 -6.49 8.39 -2.95
C MET A 39 -6.94 8.15 -4.40
N ALA A 40 -7.50 9.17 -5.05
CA ALA A 40 -7.89 9.12 -6.46
C ALA A 40 -6.72 8.76 -7.39
N SER A 41 -5.51 9.26 -7.10
CA SER A 41 -4.32 8.91 -7.88
C SER A 41 -3.98 7.42 -7.78
N TRP A 42 -4.19 6.78 -6.63
CA TRP A 42 -3.98 5.33 -6.49
C TRP A 42 -5.08 4.53 -7.15
N ILE A 43 -6.34 4.93 -6.97
CA ILE A 43 -7.49 4.26 -7.60
C ILE A 43 -7.35 4.25 -9.14
N ALA A 44 -6.88 5.35 -9.74
CA ALA A 44 -6.58 5.39 -11.17
C ALA A 44 -5.54 4.34 -11.58
N SER A 45 -4.49 4.14 -10.77
CA SER A 45 -3.47 3.11 -11.02
C SER A 45 -3.99 1.69 -10.79
N PHE A 46 -4.89 1.48 -9.84
CA PHE A 46 -5.52 0.17 -9.60
C PHE A 46 -6.28 -0.32 -10.83
N ALA A 47 -6.99 0.58 -11.53
CA ALA A 47 -7.71 0.23 -12.75
C ALA A 47 -6.77 -0.30 -13.85
N VAL A 48 -5.62 0.35 -14.03
CA VAL A 48 -4.58 -0.07 -14.99
C VAL A 48 -3.99 -1.44 -14.59
N ASN A 49 -3.67 -1.61 -13.31
CA ASN A 49 -3.11 -2.87 -12.82
C ASN A 49 -4.11 -4.04 -12.84
N ALA A 50 -5.40 -3.77 -12.64
CA ALA A 50 -6.45 -4.77 -12.80
C ALA A 50 -6.48 -5.33 -14.22
N GLU A 51 -6.34 -4.47 -15.23
CA GLU A 51 -6.28 -4.87 -16.64
C GLU A 51 -4.98 -5.64 -16.95
N LEU A 52 -3.83 -5.15 -16.48
CA LEU A 52 -2.53 -5.74 -16.78
C LEU A 52 -2.28 -7.08 -16.08
N PHE A 53 -2.72 -7.23 -14.83
CA PHE A 53 -2.39 -8.38 -13.98
C PHE A 53 -3.60 -9.26 -13.66
N GLY A 54 -4.81 -8.85 -14.08
CA GLY A 54 -6.04 -9.57 -13.81
C GLY A 54 -6.37 -9.65 -12.31
N ILE A 55 -6.06 -8.61 -11.54
CA ILE A 55 -6.35 -8.55 -10.10
C ILE A 55 -7.85 -8.31 -9.91
N GLY A 56 -8.49 -9.12 -9.06
CA GLY A 56 -9.92 -9.00 -8.80
C GLY A 56 -10.47 -10.17 -7.98
N PRO A 57 -11.81 -10.36 -7.96
CA PRO A 57 -12.45 -11.45 -7.23
C PRO A 57 -11.90 -12.82 -7.63
N GLY A 58 -11.71 -13.69 -6.63
CA GLY A 58 -11.14 -15.03 -6.82
C GLY A 58 -9.62 -15.06 -7.01
N ARG A 59 -8.93 -13.91 -7.01
CA ARG A 59 -7.47 -13.83 -6.94
C ARG A 59 -7.00 -13.58 -5.52
N GLN A 60 -5.76 -13.98 -5.25
CA GLN A 60 -5.07 -13.71 -4.01
C GLN A 60 -3.86 -12.82 -4.28
N VAL A 61 -3.69 -11.78 -3.45
CA VAL A 61 -2.55 -10.86 -3.49
C VAL A 61 -1.83 -10.94 -2.15
N ALA A 62 -0.55 -11.32 -2.19
CA ALA A 62 0.30 -11.36 -1.01
C ALA A 62 1.18 -10.12 -0.93
N VAL A 63 1.18 -9.47 0.24
CA VAL A 63 2.02 -8.30 0.53
C VAL A 63 3.09 -8.72 1.53
N LEU A 64 4.34 -8.70 1.09
CA LEU A 64 5.49 -9.18 1.87
C LEU A 64 6.16 -8.08 2.71
N GLY A 65 5.88 -6.81 2.40
CA GLY A 65 6.43 -5.65 3.10
C GLY A 65 5.53 -5.16 4.25
N ASP A 66 6.09 -4.34 5.13
CA ASP A 66 5.34 -3.63 6.16
C ASP A 66 4.51 -2.48 5.54
N LEU A 67 3.27 -2.30 6.00
CA LEU A 67 2.34 -1.27 5.52
C LEU A 67 2.81 0.17 5.81
N VAL A 68 3.83 0.36 6.63
CA VAL A 68 4.52 1.66 6.76
C VAL A 68 5.24 2.06 5.47
N HIS A 69 5.52 1.12 4.56
CA HIS A 69 6.09 1.39 3.25
C HIS A 69 5.01 1.56 2.18
N SER A 70 5.13 2.62 1.38
CA SER A 70 4.09 3.01 0.41
C SER A 70 3.75 1.92 -0.60
N LEU A 71 4.74 1.14 -1.06
CA LEU A 71 4.49 0.07 -2.04
C LEU A 71 3.68 -1.09 -1.44
N ALA A 72 3.98 -1.48 -0.20
CA ALA A 72 3.24 -2.54 0.49
C ALA A 72 1.80 -2.10 0.76
N LEU A 73 1.62 -0.87 1.23
CA LEU A 73 0.27 -0.31 1.41
C LEU A 73 -0.48 -0.18 0.09
N TYR A 74 0.18 0.23 -0.99
CA TYR A 74 -0.41 0.31 -2.32
C TYR A 74 -0.98 -1.04 -2.74
N GLY A 75 -0.19 -2.11 -2.71
CA GLY A 75 -0.65 -3.45 -3.10
C GLY A 75 -1.74 -4.00 -2.20
N ALA A 76 -1.70 -3.70 -0.90
CA ALA A 76 -2.75 -4.09 0.04
C ALA A 76 -4.09 -3.41 -0.27
N LEU A 77 -4.07 -2.09 -0.49
CA LEU A 77 -5.28 -1.33 -0.82
C LEU A 77 -5.80 -1.66 -2.22
N GLU A 78 -4.92 -1.90 -3.19
CA GLU A 78 -5.28 -2.36 -4.54
C GLU A 78 -6.08 -3.66 -4.48
N ALA A 79 -5.56 -4.65 -3.75
CA ALA A 79 -6.21 -5.94 -3.59
C ALA A 79 -7.62 -5.79 -2.97
N LEU A 80 -7.73 -5.02 -1.89
CA LEU A 80 -9.01 -4.78 -1.22
C LEU A 80 -9.98 -4.00 -2.11
N HIS A 81 -9.49 -2.98 -2.82
CA HIS A 81 -10.32 -2.15 -3.70
C HIS A 81 -10.89 -2.95 -4.88
N LEU A 82 -10.09 -3.85 -5.45
CA LEU A 82 -10.47 -4.70 -6.57
C LEU A 82 -11.23 -5.97 -6.14
N GLY A 83 -11.41 -6.20 -4.84
CA GLY A 83 -12.13 -7.37 -4.32
C GLY A 83 -11.32 -8.68 -4.36
N ALA A 84 -10.00 -8.59 -4.46
CA ALA A 84 -9.11 -9.74 -4.30
C ALA A 84 -8.94 -10.12 -2.81
N GLN A 85 -8.53 -11.36 -2.56
CA GLN A 85 -8.14 -11.79 -1.22
C GLN A 85 -6.75 -11.26 -0.88
N LEU A 86 -6.65 -10.52 0.24
CA LEU A 86 -5.39 -9.98 0.71
C LEU A 86 -4.72 -10.91 1.74
N ARG A 87 -3.43 -11.21 1.55
CA ARG A 87 -2.58 -11.88 2.54
C ARG A 87 -1.47 -10.92 2.97
N LEU A 88 -1.52 -10.46 4.22
CA LEU A 88 -0.45 -9.65 4.81
C LEU A 88 0.60 -10.55 5.45
N LEU A 89 1.79 -10.57 4.86
CA LEU A 89 2.92 -11.40 5.30
C LEU A 89 4.12 -10.57 5.78
N GLY A 90 3.96 -9.25 5.83
CA GLY A 90 4.93 -8.32 6.41
C GLY A 90 5.31 -8.71 7.84
N GLY A 91 6.59 -8.59 8.18
CA GLY A 91 7.14 -8.95 9.49
C GLY A 91 7.48 -10.44 9.67
N LEU A 92 7.03 -11.32 8.77
CA LEU A 92 7.51 -12.71 8.74
C LEU A 92 8.93 -12.78 8.14
N ARG A 93 9.74 -13.73 8.64
CA ARG A 93 11.02 -14.05 7.99
C ARG A 93 10.79 -14.59 6.58
N PRO A 94 11.69 -14.37 5.60
CA PRO A 94 11.48 -14.80 4.21
C PRO A 94 11.08 -16.27 4.03
N GLY A 95 11.68 -17.20 4.78
CA GLY A 95 11.29 -18.62 4.71
C GLY A 95 9.85 -18.90 5.16
N ARG A 96 9.32 -18.13 6.12
CA ARG A 96 7.91 -18.23 6.53
C ARG A 96 6.96 -17.53 5.57
N GLN A 97 7.43 -16.49 4.88
CA GLN A 97 6.68 -15.88 3.78
C GLN A 97 6.52 -16.88 2.64
N ALA A 98 7.61 -17.52 2.20
CA ALA A 98 7.57 -18.55 1.16
C ALA A 98 6.61 -19.70 1.52
N ALA A 99 6.75 -20.27 2.72
CA ALA A 99 5.87 -21.35 3.16
C ALA A 99 4.38 -20.94 3.24
N ALA A 100 4.08 -19.65 3.46
CA ALA A 100 2.72 -19.14 3.50
C ALA A 100 2.13 -18.84 2.11
N LEU A 101 2.97 -18.78 1.06
CA LEU A 101 2.55 -18.65 -0.33
C LEU A 101 2.24 -20.01 -0.97
N ASP A 102 2.87 -21.09 -0.49
CA ASP A 102 2.70 -22.45 -1.00
C ASP A 102 1.39 -23.13 -0.54
N GLY A 103 0.55 -22.45 0.26
CA GLY A 103 -0.72 -22.97 0.80
C GLY A 103 -1.86 -21.99 0.70
#